data_AF-A0A7D3W373-F1
#
_entry.id   AF-A0A7D3W373-F1
#
_cell.length_a   1.000
_cell.length_b   1.000
_cell.length_c   1.000
_cell.angle_alpha   90.00
_cell.angle_beta   90.00
_cell.angle_gamma   90.00
#
_symmetry.space_group_name_H-M   'P 1'
#
loop_
_entity.id
_entity.type
_entity.pdbx_description
1 polymer ?
#
loop_
_entity_poly.entity_id
_entity_poly.type
_entity_poly.pdbx_seq_one_letter_code
_entity_poly.pdbx_strand_id
1 'polypeptide(L)'
;MSGLSYDGVASLPSASGTVKALKFTMSKAVLKDVDQTAARGGVTSRIRTGSLTLSGDVVMYTTKMSSKLLGIPLTFTPEQPPPLTLPFMVMTDVVSEQPSVTADGARISGLAQTT
;
A
#
# COMPACT_ATOMS: atom_id res chain seq x y z
N MET A 1 4.86 -0.14 -10.67
CA MET A 1 5.79 0.37 -9.62
C MET A 1 7.22 0.19 -10.12
N SER A 2 8.19 0.99 -9.67
CA SER A 2 9.62 0.82 -10.02
C SER A 2 10.51 0.83 -8.78
N GLY A 3 11.50 -0.06 -8.75
CA GLY A 3 12.41 -0.22 -7.62
C GLY A 3 11.74 -0.75 -6.35
N LEU A 4 10.69 -1.56 -6.48
CA LEU A 4 9.97 -2.13 -5.34
C LEU A 4 10.86 -3.13 -4.59
N SER A 5 11.09 -2.87 -3.31
CA SER A 5 11.76 -3.74 -2.34
C SER A 5 10.80 -4.09 -1.21
N TYR A 6 10.89 -5.32 -0.72
CA TYR A 6 10.25 -5.75 0.52
C TYR A 6 11.29 -5.68 1.65
N ASP A 7 11.03 -4.88 2.66
CA ASP A 7 12.00 -4.56 3.72
C ASP A 7 11.67 -5.29 5.03
N GLY A 8 10.76 -6.27 5.00
CA GLY A 8 10.39 -7.08 6.15
C GLY A 8 9.09 -6.66 6.84
N VAL A 9 8.94 -7.10 8.09
CA VAL A 9 7.80 -6.76 8.95
C VAL A 9 8.21 -5.68 9.93
N ALA A 10 7.48 -4.58 9.95
CA ALA A 10 7.64 -3.48 10.88
C ALA A 10 6.56 -3.50 11.96
N SER A 11 6.92 -3.09 13.16
CA SER A 11 5.98 -2.84 14.27
C SER A 11 5.62 -1.35 14.30
N LEU A 12 4.36 -1.02 14.07
CA LEU A 12 3.87 0.35 14.02
C LEU A 12 2.99 0.66 15.24
N PRO A 13 3.11 1.86 15.85
CA PRO A 13 2.18 2.30 16.87
C PRO A 13 0.79 2.54 16.28
N SER A 14 -0.24 2.12 16.98
CA SER A 14 -1.65 2.34 16.66
C SER A 14 -2.41 2.80 17.91
N ALA A 15 -3.64 3.30 17.72
CA ALA A 15 -4.47 3.76 18.84
C ALA A 15 -4.79 2.64 19.87
N SER A 16 -4.72 1.38 19.46
CA SER A 16 -5.01 0.21 20.30
C SER A 16 -3.76 -0.58 20.72
N GLY A 17 -2.55 -0.11 20.39
CA GLY A 17 -1.31 -0.79 20.75
C GLY A 17 -0.29 -0.78 19.60
N THR A 18 0.32 -1.93 19.33
CA THR A 18 1.27 -2.10 18.22
C THR A 18 0.66 -3.01 17.16
N VAL A 19 0.80 -2.65 15.89
CA VAL A 19 0.35 -3.43 14.74
C VAL A 19 1.56 -3.85 13.92
N LYS A 20 1.63 -5.13 13.56
CA LYS A 20 2.63 -5.63 12.60
C LYS A 20 2.17 -5.31 11.18
N ALA A 21 3.07 -4.79 10.36
CA ALA A 21 2.80 -4.45 8.97
C ALA A 21 3.96 -4.87 8.07
N LEU A 22 3.64 -5.28 6.85
CA LEU A 22 4.61 -5.44 5.78
C LEU A 22 5.17 -4.06 5.41
N LYS A 23 6.48 -3.94 5.29
CA LYS A 23 7.17 -2.72 4.85
C LYS A 23 7.69 -2.90 3.44
N PHE A 24 7.39 -1.93 2.58
CA PHE A 24 7.91 -1.85 1.22
C PHE A 24 8.56 -0.49 0.98
N THR A 25 9.65 -0.47 0.22
CA THR A 25 10.27 0.76 -0.31
C THR A 25 10.28 0.74 -1.83
N MET A 26 10.17 1.91 -2.44
CA MET A 26 10.24 2.05 -3.89
C MET A 26 10.58 3.47 -4.32
N SER A 27 11.14 3.60 -5.52
CA SER A 27 11.41 4.91 -6.15
C SER A 27 10.15 5.58 -6.73
N LYS A 28 9.15 4.77 -7.11
CA LYS A 28 7.91 5.24 -7.72
C LYS A 28 6.78 4.23 -7.61
N ALA A 29 5.61 4.70 -7.21
CA ALA A 29 4.34 3.98 -7.30
C ALA A 29 3.40 4.71 -8.25
N VAL A 30 2.73 3.97 -9.14
CA VAL A 30 1.63 4.49 -9.94
C VAL A 30 0.44 3.59 -9.67
N LEU A 31 -0.55 4.13 -8.98
CA LEU A 31 -1.79 3.48 -8.61
C LEU A 31 -2.89 4.08 -9.49
N LYS A 32 -3.71 3.23 -10.11
CA LYS A 32 -4.86 3.65 -10.91
C LYS A 32 -6.13 3.28 -10.17
N ASP A 33 -7.18 4.08 -10.34
CA ASP A 33 -8.52 3.81 -9.83
C ASP A 33 -8.52 3.48 -8.32
N VAL A 34 -7.77 4.27 -7.54
CA VAL A 34 -7.69 4.08 -6.09
C VAL A 34 -9.05 4.32 -5.49
N ASP A 35 -9.55 3.34 -4.74
CA ASP A 35 -10.79 3.42 -3.97
C ASP A 35 -10.49 3.00 -2.53
N GLN A 36 -10.21 3.98 -1.68
CA GLN A 36 -9.84 3.77 -0.29
C GLN A 36 -11.02 4.14 0.60
N THR A 37 -11.35 3.25 1.54
CA THR A 37 -12.36 3.50 2.57
C THR A 37 -11.68 3.47 3.93
N ALA A 38 -11.96 4.46 4.78
CA ALA A 38 -11.45 4.53 6.13
C ALA A 38 -12.62 4.77 7.10
N ALA A 39 -12.66 4.02 8.20
CA ALA A 39 -13.68 4.17 9.24
C ALA A 39 -13.01 4.64 10.54
N ARG A 40 -13.55 5.70 11.14
CA ARG A 40 -13.10 6.21 12.45
C ARG A 40 -14.29 6.70 13.25
N GLY A 41 -14.50 6.12 14.44
CA GLY A 41 -15.53 6.58 15.37
C GLY A 41 -16.96 6.53 14.81
N GLY A 42 -17.28 5.51 13.99
CA GLY A 42 -18.59 5.37 13.34
C GLY A 42 -18.77 6.19 12.05
N VAL A 43 -17.83 7.07 11.71
CA VAL A 43 -17.82 7.83 10.45
C VAL A 43 -16.98 7.08 9.42
N THR A 44 -17.50 6.94 8.20
CA THR A 44 -16.81 6.28 7.09
C THR A 44 -16.48 7.30 6.01
N SER A 45 -15.19 7.58 5.82
CA SER A 45 -14.74 8.38 4.68
C SER A 45 -14.29 7.49 3.53
N ARG A 46 -14.48 7.98 2.32
CA ARG A 46 -14.07 7.30 1.09
C ARG A 46 -13.31 8.28 0.21
N ILE A 47 -12.16 7.85 -0.29
CA ILE A 47 -11.31 8.58 -1.23
C ILE A 47 -11.27 7.78 -2.52
N ARG A 48 -11.62 8.44 -3.62
CA ARG A 48 -11.49 7.90 -4.97
C ARG A 48 -10.56 8.77 -5.80
N THR A 49 -9.70 8.14 -6.59
CA THR A 49 -8.82 8.85 -7.54
C THR A 49 -8.74 8.08 -8.84
N GLY A 50 -8.68 8.76 -9.97
CA GLY A 50 -8.38 8.11 -11.25
C GLY A 50 -6.93 7.65 -11.32
N SER A 51 -6.00 8.45 -10.78
CA SER A 51 -4.61 8.03 -10.59
C SER A 51 -3.93 8.72 -9.41
N LEU A 52 -3.10 7.96 -8.71
CA LEU A 52 -2.17 8.44 -7.69
C LEU A 52 -0.76 8.01 -8.07
N THR A 53 0.11 8.98 -8.33
CA THR A 53 1.55 8.73 -8.55
C THR A 53 2.34 9.23 -7.35
N LEU A 54 3.11 8.34 -6.73
CA LEU A 54 4.07 8.62 -5.67
C LEU A 54 5.48 8.49 -6.24
N SER A 55 6.39 9.37 -5.85
CA SER A 55 7.76 9.41 -6.35
C SER A 55 8.76 9.84 -5.29
N GLY A 56 10.02 9.44 -5.46
CA GLY A 56 11.10 9.69 -4.52
C GLY A 56 11.22 8.52 -3.53
N ASP A 57 11.48 8.83 -2.27
CA ASP A 57 11.58 7.84 -1.19
C ASP A 57 10.19 7.37 -0.73
N VAL A 58 9.56 6.53 -1.55
CA VAL A 58 8.25 5.96 -1.23
C VAL A 58 8.41 4.81 -0.24
N VAL A 59 7.80 4.95 0.94
CA VAL A 59 7.71 3.88 1.96
C VAL A 59 6.24 3.56 2.18
N MET A 60 5.89 2.28 2.05
CA MET A 60 4.53 1.80 2.24
C MET A 60 4.48 0.75 3.35
N TYR A 61 3.47 0.86 4.21
CA TYR A 61 3.14 -0.13 5.23
C TYR A 61 1.72 -0.63 5.05
N THR A 62 1.51 -1.92 5.24
CA THR A 62 0.17 -2.54 5.19
C THR A 62 0.09 -3.80 6.05
N THR A 63 -1.07 -4.07 6.65
CA THR A 63 -1.31 -5.31 7.40
C THR A 63 -1.63 -6.50 6.51
N LYS A 64 -2.11 -6.24 5.28
CA LYS A 64 -2.44 -7.27 4.32
C LYS A 64 -2.46 -6.69 2.93
N MET A 65 -1.81 -7.38 2.00
CA MET A 65 -1.75 -6.99 0.60
C MET A 65 -2.12 -8.16 -0.30
N SER A 66 -3.19 -8.02 -1.08
CA SER A 66 -3.54 -8.94 -2.16
C SER A 66 -3.15 -8.30 -3.48
N SER A 67 -2.49 -9.05 -4.36
CA SER A 67 -2.07 -8.57 -5.69
C SER A 67 -1.84 -9.74 -6.63
N LYS A 68 -1.72 -9.47 -7.93
CA LYS A 68 -1.20 -10.45 -8.88
C LYS A 68 0.31 -10.24 -9.04
N LEU A 69 1.07 -11.29 -8.75
CA LEU A 69 2.50 -11.36 -9.03
C LEU A 69 2.70 -12.23 -10.28
N LEU A 70 3.25 -11.65 -11.35
CA LEU A 70 3.41 -12.35 -12.65
C LEU A 70 2.11 -13.01 -13.15
N GLY A 71 0.97 -12.40 -12.87
CA GLY A 71 -0.37 -12.92 -13.22
C GLY A 71 -1.00 -13.87 -12.19
N ILE A 72 -0.26 -14.31 -11.17
CA ILE A 72 -0.75 -15.22 -10.13
C ILE A 72 -1.28 -14.41 -8.93
N PRO A 73 -2.55 -14.57 -8.54
CA PRO A 73 -3.08 -13.93 -7.34
C PRO A 73 -2.40 -14.45 -6.08
N LEU A 74 -1.80 -13.55 -5.31
CA LEU A 74 -1.15 -13.83 -4.03
C LEU A 74 -1.65 -12.84 -2.98
N THR A 75 -1.70 -13.30 -1.73
CA THR A 75 -1.97 -12.47 -0.57
C THR A 75 -0.84 -12.61 0.43
N PHE A 76 -0.35 -11.47 0.90
CA PHE A 76 0.75 -11.38 1.85
C PHE A 76 0.27 -10.75 3.15
N THR A 77 0.74 -11.29 4.27
CA THR A 77 0.53 -10.75 5.62
C THR A 77 1.85 -10.79 6.38
N PRO A 78 1.98 -10.10 7.53
CA PRO A 78 3.16 -10.22 8.38
C PRO A 78 3.51 -11.67 8.78
N GLU A 79 2.51 -12.55 8.90
CA GLU A 79 2.67 -13.97 9.22
C GLU A 79 3.01 -14.81 7.98
N GLN A 80 2.61 -14.35 6.79
CA GLN A 80 2.87 -14.97 5.50
C GLN A 80 3.47 -13.92 4.54
N PRO A 81 4.73 -13.50 4.79
CA PRO A 81 5.36 -12.45 3.99
C PRO A 81 5.68 -12.95 2.58
N PRO A 82 5.98 -12.03 1.63
CA PRO A 82 6.42 -12.42 0.30
C PRO A 82 7.63 -13.36 0.38
N PRO A 83 7.66 -14.45 -0.40
CA PRO A 83 8.81 -15.34 -0.46
C PRO A 83 9.99 -14.57 -1.05
N LEU A 84 11.08 -14.46 -0.27
CA LEU A 84 12.40 -13.88 -0.58
C LEU A 84 12.44 -12.74 -1.60
N THR A 85 12.90 -11.56 -1.15
CA THR A 85 13.09 -10.31 -1.93
C THR A 85 13.45 -10.55 -3.40
N LEU A 86 12.43 -10.55 -4.27
CA LEU A 86 12.64 -10.67 -5.70
C LEU A 86 13.32 -9.37 -6.19
N PRO A 87 14.35 -9.47 -7.07
CA PRO A 87 15.10 -8.30 -7.55
C PRO A 87 14.22 -7.29 -8.32
N PHE A 88 13.08 -7.75 -8.83
CA PHE A 88 12.05 -6.91 -9.41
C PHE A 88 10.67 -7.53 -9.16
N MET A 89 9.75 -6.74 -8.61
CA MET A 89 8.41 -7.20 -8.26
C MET A 89 7.36 -6.33 -8.97
N VAL A 90 6.62 -6.93 -9.91
CA VAL A 90 5.50 -6.28 -10.60
C VAL A 90 4.21 -6.77 -9.97
N MET A 91 3.51 -5.84 -9.32
CA MET A 91 2.21 -6.09 -8.71
C MET A 91 1.14 -5.31 -9.46
N THR A 92 0.06 -6.00 -9.79
CA THR A 92 -1.19 -5.41 -10.31
C THR A 92 -2.36 -5.79 -9.41
N ASP A 93 -3.49 -5.09 -9.56
CA ASP A 93 -4.71 -5.37 -8.80
C ASP A 93 -4.48 -5.35 -7.27
N VAL A 94 -3.74 -4.34 -6.80
CA VAL A 94 -3.34 -4.23 -5.39
C VAL A 94 -4.54 -3.83 -4.54
N VAL A 95 -4.87 -4.67 -3.57
CA VAL A 95 -5.79 -4.38 -2.47
C VAL A 95 -4.99 -4.42 -1.19
N SER A 96 -5.08 -3.36 -0.39
CA SER A 96 -4.33 -3.20 0.85
C SER A 96 -5.26 -2.88 2.01
N GLU A 97 -5.04 -3.55 3.15
CA GLU A 97 -5.70 -3.22 4.41
C GLU A 97 -4.78 -2.34 5.26
N GLN A 98 -5.36 -1.30 5.86
CA GLN A 98 -4.66 -0.28 6.66
C GLN A 98 -3.36 0.25 6.01
N PRO A 99 -3.43 0.72 4.75
CA PRO A 99 -2.26 1.28 4.11
C PRO A 99 -1.82 2.57 4.80
N SER A 100 -0.51 2.70 5.02
CA SER A 100 0.16 3.96 5.33
C SER A 100 1.28 4.16 4.33
N VAL A 101 1.40 5.38 3.78
CA VAL A 101 2.41 5.68 2.76
C VAL A 101 3.05 7.03 3.00
N THR A 102 4.36 7.09 2.84
CA THR A 102 5.16 8.33 2.80
C THR A 102 5.90 8.38 1.49
N ALA A 103 6.08 9.57 0.92
CA ALA A 103 6.79 9.80 -0.33
C ALA A 103 7.23 11.27 -0.41
N ASP A 104 8.30 11.56 -1.16
CA ASP A 104 8.75 12.94 -1.39
C ASP A 104 7.80 13.73 -2.28
N GLY A 105 7.14 13.05 -3.21
CA GLY A 105 6.19 13.67 -4.14
C GLY A 105 4.94 12.83 -4.34
N ALA A 106 3.79 13.50 -4.40
CA ALA A 106 2.51 12.92 -4.75
C ALA A 106 1.85 13.74 -5.87
N ARG A 107 1.33 13.06 -6.89
CA ARG A 107 0.46 13.64 -7.93
C ARG A 107 -0.83 12.86 -7.97
N ILE A 108 -1.95 13.57 -7.81
CA ILE A 108 -3.29 12.98 -7.75
C ILE A 108 -4.11 13.55 -8.91
N SER A 109 -4.85 12.69 -9.60
CA SER A 109 -5.80 13.08 -10.64
C SER A 109 -7.18 12.49 -10.34
N GLY A 110 -8.23 13.29 -10.57
CA GLY A 110 -9.62 12.88 -10.36
C GLY A 110 -9.96 12.58 -8.90
N LEU A 111 -9.40 13.34 -7.96
CA LEU A 111 -9.69 13.17 -6.53
C LEU A 111 -11.15 13.49 -6.23
N ALA A 112 -11.84 12.55 -5.60
CA ALA A 112 -13.14 12.72 -4.99
C ALA A 112 -13.10 12.18 -3.56
N GLN A 113 -13.65 12.93 -2.62
CA GLN A 113 -13.71 12.55 -1.21
C GLN A 113 -15.15 12.69 -0.70
N THR A 114 -15.62 11.67 0.00
CA THR A 114 -16.93 11.66 0.68
C THR A 114 -16.76 11.24 2.13
N THR A 115 -17.64 11.71 3.02
CA THR A 115 -17.66 11.43 4.47
C THR A 115 -19.05 11.01 4.89
#